data_AF-A0A1G8IIC3-F1
#
_entry.id   AF-A0A1G8IIC3-F1
#
_cell.length_a   1.000
_cell.length_b   1.000
_cell.length_c   1.000
_cell.angle_alpha   90.00
_cell.angle_beta   90.00
_cell.angle_gamma   90.00
#
_symmetry.space_group_name_H-M   'P 1'
#
loop_
_entity.id
_entity.type
_entity.pdbx_description
1 polymer ?
#
loop_
_entity_poly.entity_id
_entity_poly.type
_entity_poly.pdbx_seq_one_letter_code
_entity_poly.pdbx_strand_id
1 'polypeptide(L)'
;MVQLDIIESLHYFNIMNAYWITNQNEPEYCYVRAFVPFNAHAPFESYSPRKGETKELVFHTWACHRDAIMRAKNIDIDEAAKELSHARDQEKAVLMKVYKEEADEFACTKVDEYLKVEVST
;
A
#
# COMPACT_ATOMS: atom_id res chain seq x y z
N MET A 1 -29.89 -5.31 0.98
CA MET A 1 -28.49 -5.22 1.47
C MET A 1 -27.55 -5.62 0.33
N VAL A 2 -27.29 -4.73 -0.64
CA VAL A 2 -26.35 -4.98 -1.76
C VAL A 2 -25.58 -3.71 -2.16
N GLN A 3 -25.99 -2.53 -1.66
CA GLN A 3 -25.50 -1.24 -2.17
C GLN A 3 -24.36 -0.62 -1.35
N LEU A 4 -24.11 -1.10 -0.13
CA LEU A 4 -23.01 -0.60 0.74
C LEU A 4 -21.65 -1.21 0.36
N ASP A 5 -21.60 -2.50 0.07
CA ASP A 5 -20.35 -3.21 -0.28
C ASP A 5 -19.72 -2.69 -1.60
N ILE A 6 -20.56 -2.20 -2.53
CA ILE A 6 -20.10 -1.60 -3.79
C ILE A 6 -19.43 -0.24 -3.55
N ILE A 7 -19.92 0.54 -2.57
CA ILE A 7 -19.37 1.87 -2.29
C ILE A 7 -18.05 1.75 -1.53
N GLU A 8 -17.96 0.83 -0.57
CA GLU A 8 -16.70 0.57 0.14
C GLU A 8 -15.63 -0.02 -0.79
N SER A 9 -15.99 -0.91 -1.70
CA SER A 9 -15.04 -1.47 -2.69
C SER A 9 -14.47 -0.45 -3.68
N LEU A 10 -15.15 0.69 -3.91
CA LEU A 10 -14.60 1.78 -4.73
C LEU A 10 -13.41 2.49 -4.08
N HIS A 11 -13.24 2.34 -2.76
CA HIS A 11 -12.14 2.94 -2.02
C HIS A 11 -10.93 2.02 -1.86
N TYR A 12 -10.98 0.77 -2.33
CA TYR A 12 -9.84 -0.14 -2.28
C TYR A 12 -9.04 -0.10 -3.58
N PHE A 13 -7.78 -0.56 -3.52
CA PHE A 13 -6.92 -0.62 -4.68
C PHE A 13 -7.56 -1.46 -5.76
N ASN A 14 -7.68 -0.87 -6.95
CA ASN A 14 -8.29 -1.48 -8.11
C ASN A 14 -7.36 -1.26 -9.30
N ILE A 15 -6.84 -2.37 -9.82
CA ILE A 15 -5.91 -2.42 -10.95
C ILE A 15 -6.44 -1.66 -12.19
N MET A 16 -7.76 -1.61 -12.39
CA MET A 16 -8.39 -0.96 -13.53
C MET A 16 -8.47 0.57 -13.39
N ASN A 17 -8.40 1.09 -12.17
CA ASN A 17 -8.48 2.53 -11.89
C ASN A 17 -7.10 3.19 -11.82
N ALA A 18 -6.04 2.39 -11.72
CA ALA A 18 -4.67 2.88 -11.61
C ALA A 18 -4.16 3.50 -12.91
N TYR A 19 -3.46 4.63 -12.79
CA TYR A 19 -2.74 5.26 -13.89
C TYR A 19 -1.38 4.58 -14.06
N TRP A 20 -1.35 3.54 -14.89
CA TRP A 20 -0.13 2.78 -15.14
C TRP A 20 0.86 3.56 -16.00
N ILE A 21 2.11 3.57 -15.55
CA ILE A 21 3.25 4.20 -16.19
C ILE A 21 4.14 3.08 -16.72
N THR A 22 4.39 3.11 -18.04
CA THR A 22 5.29 2.18 -18.72
C THR A 22 6.60 2.90 -19.03
N ASN A 23 7.71 2.37 -18.52
CA ASN A 23 9.06 2.82 -18.85
C ASN A 23 9.88 1.61 -19.36
N GLN A 24 10.92 1.83 -20.16
CA GLN A 24 11.78 0.76 -20.68
C GLN A 24 12.70 0.14 -19.61
N ASN A 25 12.98 0.88 -18.53
CA ASN A 25 13.97 0.51 -17.52
C ASN A 25 13.36 -0.06 -16.22
N GLU A 26 12.04 -0.09 -16.11
CA GLU A 26 11.34 -0.53 -14.90
C GLU A 26 10.07 -1.32 -15.26
N PRO A 27 9.64 -2.26 -14.40
CA PRO A 27 8.32 -2.87 -14.51
C PRO A 27 7.23 -1.80 -14.51
N GLU A 28 6.09 -2.07 -15.18
CA GLU A 28 4.95 -1.15 -15.19
C GLU A 28 4.48 -0.85 -13.75
N TYR A 29 4.30 0.42 -13.42
CA TYR A 29 3.95 0.85 -12.05
C TYR A 29 2.88 1.94 -12.03
N CYS A 30 2.31 2.19 -10.86
CA CYS A 30 1.47 3.36 -10.61
C CYS A 30 1.86 4.01 -9.29
N TYR A 31 1.49 5.29 -9.15
CA TYR A 31 1.56 6.00 -7.87
C TYR A 31 0.17 6.13 -7.27
N VAL A 32 0.07 5.86 -5.97
CA VAL A 32 -1.17 6.03 -5.20
C VAL A 32 -0.89 6.74 -3.89
N ARG A 33 -1.86 7.50 -3.41
CA ARG A 33 -1.96 7.87 -1.99
C ARG A 33 -2.91 6.88 -1.34
N ALA A 34 -2.44 6.13 -0.36
CA ALA A 34 -3.18 5.04 0.23
C ALA A 34 -2.97 4.94 1.73
N PHE A 35 -3.94 4.38 2.43
CA PHE A 35 -3.88 4.12 3.86
C PHE A 35 -3.24 2.76 4.08
N VAL A 36 -2.22 2.71 4.93
CA VAL A 36 -1.58 1.46 5.34
C VAL A 36 -2.58 0.63 6.16
N PRO A 37 -2.80 -0.65 5.83
CA PRO A 37 -3.65 -1.53 6.62
C PRO A 37 -3.21 -1.59 8.08
N PHE A 38 -4.17 -1.59 9.01
CA PHE A 38 -3.90 -1.66 10.45
C PHE A 38 -3.06 -2.89 10.83
N ASN A 39 -3.22 -4.01 10.12
CA ASN A 39 -2.51 -5.25 10.39
C ASN A 39 -1.09 -5.29 9.80
N ALA A 40 -0.62 -4.26 9.10
CA ALA A 40 0.72 -4.19 8.53
C ALA A 40 1.77 -3.87 9.59
N HIS A 41 2.13 -4.89 10.40
CA HIS A 41 3.13 -4.78 11.47
C HIS A 41 4.44 -5.48 11.12
N ALA A 42 5.55 -4.86 11.53
CA ALA A 42 6.88 -5.44 11.41
C ALA A 42 7.03 -6.69 12.30
N PRO A 43 7.95 -7.63 11.98
CA PRO A 43 8.13 -8.86 12.75
C PRO A 43 8.48 -8.67 14.23
N PHE A 44 9.12 -7.54 14.55
CA PHE A 44 9.56 -7.20 15.89
C PHE A 44 8.52 -6.42 16.69
N GLU A 45 7.43 -5.97 16.06
CA GLU A 45 6.32 -5.34 16.78
C GLU A 45 5.53 -6.40 17.53
N SER A 46 5.12 -6.07 18.76
CA SER A 46 4.26 -6.95 19.56
C SER A 46 2.82 -6.87 19.06
N TYR A 47 2.53 -7.55 17.95
CA TYR A 47 1.21 -7.66 17.37
C TYR A 47 0.72 -9.12 17.35
N SER A 48 -0.56 -9.31 17.63
CA SER A 48 -1.22 -10.61 17.51
C SER A 48 -2.19 -10.56 16.34
N PRO A 49 -2.02 -11.40 15.30
CA PRO A 49 -2.94 -11.47 14.18
C PRO A 49 -4.38 -11.67 14.63
N ARG A 50 -5.33 -11.02 13.95
CA ARG A 50 -6.75 -11.21 14.23
C ARG A 50 -7.19 -12.60 13.77
N LYS A 51 -8.39 -13.02 14.19
CA LYS A 51 -8.98 -14.30 13.75
C LYS A 51 -9.06 -14.33 12.21
N GLY A 52 -8.35 -15.28 11.59
CA GLY A 52 -8.27 -15.43 10.14
C GLY A 52 -6.99 -14.89 9.49
N GLU A 53 -6.14 -14.19 10.25
CA GLU A 53 -4.83 -13.72 9.79
C GLU A 53 -3.71 -14.63 10.29
N THR A 54 -2.68 -14.84 9.46
CA THR A 54 -1.43 -15.49 9.87
C THR A 54 -0.34 -14.44 10.10
N LYS A 55 0.68 -14.78 10.91
CA LYS A 55 1.85 -13.91 11.08
C LYS A 55 2.58 -13.67 9.76
N GLU A 56 2.60 -14.67 8.89
CA GLU A 56 3.21 -14.59 7.55
C GLU A 56 2.48 -13.56 6.69
N LEU A 57 1.14 -13.60 6.67
CA LEU A 57 0.34 -12.62 5.93
C LEU A 57 0.56 -11.20 6.46
N VAL A 58 0.54 -11.02 7.78
CA VAL A 58 0.81 -9.72 8.43
C VAL A 58 2.17 -9.16 8.03
N PHE A 59 3.20 -10.00 8.07
CA PHE A 59 4.55 -9.61 7.69
C PHE A 59 4.65 -9.28 6.19
N HIS A 60 4.02 -10.10 5.35
CA HIS A 60 4.01 -9.89 3.91
C HIS A 60 3.34 -8.57 3.54
N THR A 61 2.15 -8.28 4.10
CA THR A 61 1.48 -6.99 3.94
C THR A 61 2.38 -5.83 4.36
N TRP A 62 3.06 -5.94 5.51
CA TRP A 62 4.01 -4.93 5.96
C TRP A 62 5.18 -4.74 4.97
N ALA A 63 5.79 -5.82 4.48
CA ALA A 63 6.91 -5.76 3.56
C ALA A 63 6.53 -5.11 2.23
N CYS A 64 5.40 -5.51 1.62
CA CYS A 64 4.90 -4.92 0.37
C CYS A 64 4.67 -3.40 0.51
N HIS A 65 4.01 -2.97 1.59
CA HIS A 65 3.72 -1.56 1.82
C HIS A 65 4.99 -0.75 2.10
N ARG A 66 5.93 -1.29 2.89
CA ARG A 66 7.21 -0.64 3.18
C ARG A 66 7.98 -0.41 1.89
N ASP A 67 8.08 -1.44 1.04
CA ASP A 67 8.86 -1.36 -0.19
C ASP A 67 8.20 -0.42 -1.20
N ALA A 68 6.86 -0.38 -1.27
CA ALA A 68 6.15 0.57 -2.11
C ALA A 68 6.38 2.04 -1.67
N ILE A 69 6.44 2.31 -0.37
CA ILE A 69 6.77 3.64 0.18
C ILE A 69 8.24 4.00 -0.13
N MET A 70 9.15 3.05 0.14
CA MET A 70 10.59 3.20 -0.11
C MET A 70 10.85 3.62 -1.57
N ARG A 71 10.25 2.89 -2.51
CA ARG A 71 10.34 3.17 -3.95
C ARG A 71 9.74 4.53 -4.33
N ALA A 72 8.63 4.92 -3.71
CA ALA A 72 7.93 6.14 -4.09
C ALA A 72 8.64 7.41 -3.61
N LYS A 73 9.24 7.35 -2.43
CA LYS A 73 9.89 8.50 -1.79
C LYS A 73 11.41 8.51 -1.99
N ASN A 74 11.97 7.46 -2.61
CA ASN A 74 13.40 7.26 -2.80
C ASN A 74 14.20 7.42 -1.48
N ILE A 75 13.71 6.74 -0.44
CA ILE A 75 14.28 6.71 0.91
C ILE A 75 14.82 5.32 1.22
N ASP A 76 15.56 5.17 2.32
CA ASP A 76 16.02 3.86 2.75
C ASP A 76 14.92 3.01 3.42
N ILE A 77 15.23 1.74 3.68
CA ILE A 77 14.30 0.75 4.23
C ILE A 77 13.84 1.09 5.65
N ASP A 78 14.71 1.71 6.46
CA ASP A 78 14.42 2.04 7.86
C ASP A 78 13.54 3.29 7.94
N GLU A 79 13.79 4.28 7.09
CA GLU A 79 12.94 5.46 6.91
C GLU A 79 11.56 5.07 6.38
N ALA A 80 11.48 4.17 5.40
CA ALA A 80 10.22 3.66 4.89
C ALA A 80 9.41 2.90 5.95
N ALA A 81 10.07 2.10 6.80
CA ALA A 81 9.42 1.40 7.90
C ALA A 81 8.86 2.35 8.96
N LYS A 82 9.58 3.44 9.28
CA LYS A 82 9.10 4.50 10.18
C LYS A 82 7.90 5.23 9.59
N GLU A 83 7.97 5.62 8.32
CA GLU A 83 6.87 6.27 7.60
C GLU A 83 5.62 5.39 7.54
N LEU A 84 5.78 4.10 7.24
CA LEU A 84 4.69 3.12 7.25
C LEU A 84 4.00 3.09 8.62
N SER A 85 4.79 2.91 9.68
CA SER A 85 4.26 2.78 11.05
C SER A 85 3.55 4.07 11.48
N HIS A 86 4.16 5.22 11.20
CA HIS A 86 3.57 6.52 11.50
C HIS A 86 2.25 6.75 10.73
N ALA A 87 2.23 6.45 9.43
CA ALA A 87 1.03 6.59 8.59
C ALA A 87 -0.10 5.67 9.03
N ARG A 88 0.22 4.40 9.36
CA ARG A 88 -0.72 3.41 9.92
C ARG A 88 -1.33 3.90 11.23
N ASP A 89 -0.49 4.31 12.19
CA ASP A 89 -0.92 4.66 13.54
C ASP A 89 -1.69 5.99 13.59
N GLN A 90 -1.46 6.88 12.62
CA GLN A 90 -2.17 8.16 12.48
C GLN A 90 -3.35 8.09 11.49
N GLU A 91 -3.63 6.91 10.92
CA GLU A 91 -4.62 6.72 9.85
C GLU A 91 -4.47 7.75 8.72
N LYS A 92 -3.23 8.00 8.29
CA LYS A 92 -2.89 8.99 7.27
C LYS A 92 -2.51 8.32 5.95
N ALA A 93 -3.03 8.83 4.84
CA ALA A 93 -2.63 8.36 3.52
C ALA A 93 -1.16 8.71 3.22
N VAL A 94 -0.41 7.75 2.69
CA VAL A 94 1.00 7.87 2.32
C VAL A 94 1.18 7.56 0.84
N LEU A 95 2.22 8.15 0.24
CA LEU A 95 2.58 7.91 -1.16
C LEU A 95 3.23 6.53 -1.33
N MET A 96 2.75 5.76 -2.30
CA MET A 96 3.24 4.43 -2.64
C MET A 96 3.45 4.30 -4.16
N LYS A 97 4.49 3.56 -4.55
CA LYS A 97 4.80 3.16 -5.92
C LYS A 97 4.59 1.65 -6.01
N VAL A 98 3.51 1.27 -6.65
CA VAL A 98 3.05 -0.12 -6.75
C VAL A 98 3.34 -0.64 -8.15
N TYR A 99 4.11 -1.72 -8.25
CA TYR A 99 4.31 -2.42 -9.52
C TYR A 99 3.07 -3.22 -9.89
N LYS A 100 2.82 -3.38 -11.19
CA LYS A 100 1.64 -4.10 -11.69
C LYS A 100 1.63 -5.57 -11.30
N GLU A 101 2.81 -6.19 -11.19
CA GLU A 101 2.97 -7.59 -10.81
C GLU A 101 2.64 -7.87 -9.33
N GLU A 102 2.71 -6.87 -8.46
CA GLU A 102 2.36 -6.98 -7.03
C GLU A 102 0.96 -6.40 -6.73
N ALA A 103 0.18 -6.01 -7.74
CA ALA A 103 -1.10 -5.32 -7.57
C ALA A 103 -2.09 -6.09 -6.66
N ASP A 104 -2.09 -7.42 -6.73
CA ASP A 104 -2.97 -8.27 -5.91
C ASP A 104 -2.67 -8.16 -4.41
N GLU A 105 -1.42 -7.87 -4.04
CA GLU A 105 -1.00 -7.68 -2.65
C GLU A 105 -1.61 -6.42 -2.02
N PHE A 106 -2.07 -5.49 -2.87
CA PHE A 106 -2.69 -4.24 -2.46
C PHE A 106 -4.22 -4.30 -2.51
N ALA A 107 -4.85 -5.42 -2.89
CA ALA A 107 -6.31 -5.50 -3.07
C ALA A 107 -7.12 -5.06 -1.84
N CYS A 108 -6.59 -5.24 -0.62
CA CYS A 108 -7.21 -4.81 0.64
C CYS A 108 -6.73 -3.43 1.13
N THR A 109 -5.98 -2.69 0.32
CA THR A 109 -5.43 -1.37 0.66
C THR A 109 -6.40 -0.28 0.25
N LYS A 110 -6.77 0.59 1.18
CA LYS A 110 -7.66 1.72 0.87
C LYS A 110 -6.88 2.82 0.15
N VAL A 111 -7.33 3.20 -1.04
CA VAL A 111 -6.74 4.26 -1.86
C VAL A 111 -7.54 5.56 -1.68
N ASP A 112 -6.82 6.62 -1.34
CA ASP A 112 -7.33 8.01 -1.29
C ASP A 112 -7.33 8.60 -2.71
N GLU A 113 -6.23 8.43 -3.44
CA GLU A 113 -6.05 9.02 -4.76
C GLU A 113 -5.11 8.20 -5.66
N TYR A 114 -5.47 8.04 -6.93
CA TYR A 114 -4.57 7.54 -7.99
C TYR A 114 -3.90 8.73 -8.68
N LEU A 115 -2.57 8.71 -8.81
CA LEU A 115 -1.79 9.86 -9.28
C LEU A 115 -1.36 9.67 -10.74
N LYS A 116 -1.52 10.71 -11.57
CA LYS A 116 -1.27 10.66 -13.02
C LYS A 116 0.18 10.84 -13.44
N VAL A 117 1.05 11.30 -12.54
CA VAL A 117 2.47 11.60 -12.81
C VAL A 117 3.27 11.50 -11.52
N GLU A 118 4.59 11.28 -11.67
CA GLU A 118 5.55 11.32 -10.57
C GLU A 118 5.35 12.59 -9.73
N VAL A 119 5.04 12.42 -8.44
CA VAL A 119 4.98 13.54 -7.52
C VAL A 119 6.43 13.92 -7.23
N SER A 120 6.91 14.99 -7.87
CA SER A 120 8.20 15.57 -7.52
C SER A 120 8.13 16.07 -6.08
N THR A 121 8.73 15.32 -5.16
CA THR A 121 8.99 15.75 -3.77
C THR A 121 10.03 16.85 -3.72
#